data_AF-A0A359BI36-F1
#
_entry.id   AF-A0A359BI36-F1
#
_cell.length_a   1.000
_cell.length_b   1.000
_cell.length_c   1.000
_cell.angle_alpha   90.00
_cell.angle_beta   90.00
_cell.angle_gamma   90.00
#
_symmetry.space_group_name_H-M   'P 1'
#
loop_
_entity.id
_entity.type
_entity.pdbx_description
1 polymer ?
#
loop_
_entity_poly.entity_id
_entity_poly.type
_entity_poly.pdbx_seq_one_letter_code
_entity_poly.pdbx_strand_id
1 'polypeptide(L)'
;MNINLIRNQQNEFVNSRQNRQHKQNTNPSFKGVTAVADYLATNPVWGATATDVTSMGLPRTAIDTVNRGFNGGFETGFREFTSTGNDAAVGAYGLLAGTAIAFMLKPFGLKDPQRIFASHESLDLHNAKWEANGGNLNKFVDDYVDSLSGFNPNDKAADAQGYVRIKDDQKDVIKEDLKTLADTSLSKKDRKVVEKRLKARLLEATGADNQLKLKHAGKAIEADSATVLDDFFRLTKAFREKTSSVSSEKLVSRIKSFGKYRAVLGLGLAMALSCATQPINVYLTKKRTGSDGFAGMPDRKKDNTNTFKFMKLGAAASMAALALATMKAKPSQVLSKIMYKAPIPSMDQIKALFGATIISRMLVARDRDELAESSRKDMLGFVNWLLIGNLINKGVLMGAQDKNNPVIRVSETDKNKKGIKGAFARFFNSTTASRREVLVEGLQKEGKSAIKSNGVAKTLTEMLKELPKNSAARKNIKLLNIAQGINYAYTIAVLGYGIPKLNITMTNRAQKKRNEQKQQIIKDTVMTVKNQEFVNKKTNSEVFTSFKGTQTK
;
A
#
# COMPACT_ATOMS: atom_id res chain seq x y z
N MET A 1 -26.62 -63.28 15.38
CA MET A 1 -26.25 -62.36 14.28
C MET A 1 -25.73 -61.06 14.91
N ASN A 2 -24.44 -60.76 14.78
CA ASN A 2 -23.77 -59.76 15.61
C ASN A 2 -23.94 -58.34 15.03
N ILE A 3 -24.91 -57.59 15.56
CA ILE A 3 -25.36 -56.27 15.07
C ILE A 3 -24.19 -55.24 15.01
N ASN A 4 -23.18 -55.41 15.86
CA ASN A 4 -22.00 -54.52 15.88
C ASN A 4 -21.07 -54.72 14.67
N LEU A 5 -21.02 -55.93 14.09
CA LEU A 5 -20.20 -56.19 12.90
C LEU A 5 -20.82 -55.54 11.65
N ILE A 6 -22.15 -55.57 11.53
CA ILE A 6 -22.89 -54.96 10.41
C ILE A 6 -22.79 -53.43 10.46
N ARG A 7 -22.86 -52.84 11.66
CA ARG A 7 -22.75 -51.39 11.86
C ARG A 7 -21.34 -50.86 11.56
N ASN A 8 -20.30 -51.62 11.89
CA ASN A 8 -18.91 -51.26 11.56
C ASN A 8 -18.62 -51.39 10.05
N GLN A 9 -19.11 -52.44 9.39
CA GLN A 9 -18.97 -52.60 7.94
C GLN A 9 -19.74 -51.53 7.15
N GLN A 10 -20.94 -51.13 7.61
CA GLN A 10 -21.68 -50.00 7.00
C GLN A 10 -20.96 -48.66 7.19
N ASN A 11 -20.39 -48.39 8.37
CA ASN A 11 -19.63 -47.16 8.62
C ASN A 11 -18.34 -47.10 7.80
N GLU A 12 -17.64 -48.21 7.60
CA GLU A 12 -16.49 -48.26 6.69
C GLU A 12 -16.89 -48.09 5.23
N PHE A 13 -18.02 -48.65 4.78
CA PHE A 13 -18.54 -48.45 3.42
C PHE A 13 -18.98 -47.00 3.15
N VAL A 14 -19.59 -46.34 4.14
CA VAL A 14 -20.00 -44.92 4.06
C VAL A 14 -18.77 -43.99 4.07
N ASN A 15 -17.79 -44.25 4.94
CA ASN A 15 -16.55 -43.47 5.00
C ASN A 15 -15.69 -43.65 3.75
N SER A 16 -15.64 -44.86 3.17
CA SER A 16 -14.91 -45.11 1.93
C SER A 16 -15.61 -44.56 0.68
N ARG A 17 -16.96 -44.44 0.66
CA ARG A 17 -17.69 -43.67 -0.36
C ARG A 17 -17.48 -42.16 -0.23
N GLN A 18 -17.48 -41.60 0.99
CA GLN A 18 -17.19 -40.17 1.20
C GLN A 18 -15.74 -39.81 0.81
N ASN A 19 -14.77 -40.68 1.13
CA ASN A 19 -13.37 -40.47 0.72
C ASN A 19 -13.12 -40.69 -0.79
N ARG A 20 -13.88 -41.57 -1.47
CA ARG A 20 -13.79 -41.73 -2.94
C ARG A 20 -14.48 -40.58 -3.69
N GLN A 21 -15.58 -40.03 -3.18
CA GLN A 21 -16.21 -38.82 -3.76
C GLN A 21 -15.38 -37.55 -3.54
N HIS A 22 -14.51 -37.51 -2.52
CA HIS A 22 -13.54 -36.42 -2.33
C HIS A 22 -12.32 -36.49 -3.26
N LYS A 23 -12.06 -37.61 -3.93
CA LYS A 23 -10.91 -37.82 -4.83
C LYS A 23 -11.22 -37.67 -6.33
N GLN A 24 -12.46 -37.39 -6.73
CA GLN A 24 -12.85 -37.14 -8.13
C GLN A 24 -13.56 -35.79 -8.32
N ASN A 25 -12.88 -34.71 -7.95
CA ASN A 25 -12.94 -33.36 -8.55
C ASN A 25 -12.27 -32.39 -7.58
N THR A 26 -10.94 -32.49 -7.44
CA THR A 26 -10.15 -31.44 -6.79
C THR A 26 -9.97 -30.28 -7.77
N ASN A 27 -11.07 -29.58 -8.07
CA ASN A 27 -10.93 -28.17 -8.38
C ASN A 27 -10.44 -27.50 -7.08
N PRO A 28 -9.29 -26.81 -7.09
CA PRO A 28 -8.73 -26.23 -5.87
C PRO A 28 -9.80 -25.38 -5.18
N SER A 29 -10.02 -25.65 -3.89
CA SER A 29 -11.00 -24.92 -3.11
C SER A 29 -10.52 -23.47 -2.91
N PHE A 30 -10.98 -22.57 -3.79
CA PHE A 30 -10.69 -21.12 -3.75
C PHE A 30 -11.30 -20.39 -2.53
N LYS A 31 -11.92 -21.10 -1.58
CA LYS A 31 -12.65 -20.51 -0.44
C LYS A 31 -11.72 -19.75 0.52
N GLY A 32 -10.59 -20.36 0.90
CA GLY A 32 -9.58 -19.72 1.75
C GLY A 32 -8.82 -18.61 1.02
N VAL A 33 -8.50 -18.84 -0.26
CA VAL A 33 -7.82 -17.86 -1.11
C VAL A 33 -8.63 -16.57 -1.25
N THR A 34 -9.95 -16.67 -1.37
CA THR A 34 -10.82 -15.49 -1.53
C THR A 34 -10.81 -14.62 -0.26
N ALA A 35 -10.83 -15.21 0.93
CA ALA A 35 -10.79 -14.45 2.19
C ALA A 35 -9.43 -13.76 2.40
N VAL A 36 -8.33 -14.45 2.09
CA VAL A 36 -6.98 -13.86 2.15
C VAL A 36 -6.82 -12.76 1.11
N ALA A 37 -7.26 -13.00 -0.12
CA ALA A 37 -7.18 -12.03 -1.20
C ALA A 37 -8.04 -10.79 -0.92
N ASP A 38 -9.21 -10.96 -0.31
CA ASP A 38 -10.05 -9.87 0.19
C ASP A 38 -9.30 -9.06 1.25
N TYR A 39 -8.76 -9.72 2.27
CA TYR A 39 -8.02 -9.06 3.35
C TYR A 39 -6.86 -8.21 2.80
N LEU A 40 -6.06 -8.74 1.88
CA LEU A 40 -4.94 -8.00 1.28
C LEU A 40 -5.41 -6.85 0.36
N ALA A 41 -6.60 -6.95 -0.23
CA ALA A 41 -7.18 -5.89 -1.06
C ALA A 41 -7.79 -4.76 -0.23
N THR A 42 -8.42 -5.08 0.92
CA THR A 42 -9.07 -4.11 1.79
C THR A 42 -8.15 -3.54 2.87
N ASN A 43 -6.98 -4.16 3.09
CA ASN A 43 -5.96 -3.69 4.03
C ASN A 43 -4.70 -3.31 3.25
N PRO A 44 -4.65 -2.10 2.66
CA PRO A 44 -3.63 -1.72 1.69
C PRO A 44 -2.21 -1.83 2.25
N VAL A 45 -1.99 -1.56 3.54
CA VAL A 45 -0.67 -1.74 4.18
C VAL A 45 -0.21 -3.19 4.14
N TRP A 46 -1.04 -4.12 4.59
CA TRP A 46 -0.68 -5.54 4.60
C TRP A 46 -0.55 -6.12 3.19
N GLY A 47 -1.42 -5.70 2.26
CA GLY A 47 -1.30 -6.05 0.85
C GLY A 47 0.01 -5.53 0.24
N ALA A 48 0.37 -4.28 0.54
CA ALA A 48 1.60 -3.63 0.13
C ALA A 48 2.81 -4.40 0.71
N THR A 49 2.90 -4.55 2.04
CA THR A 49 3.99 -5.26 2.72
C THR A 49 4.16 -6.71 2.24
N ALA A 50 3.06 -7.45 2.05
CA ALA A 50 3.13 -8.82 1.54
C ALA A 50 3.71 -8.86 0.11
N THR A 51 3.30 -7.92 -0.75
CA THR A 51 3.83 -7.78 -2.10
C THR A 51 5.31 -7.43 -2.07
N ASP A 52 5.70 -6.49 -1.21
CA ASP A 52 7.09 -6.06 -1.02
C ASP A 52 7.99 -7.25 -0.63
N VAL A 53 7.61 -8.01 0.40
CA VAL A 53 8.36 -9.20 0.85
C VAL A 53 8.48 -10.26 -0.25
N THR A 54 7.34 -10.66 -0.81
CA THR A 54 7.27 -11.85 -1.68
C THR A 54 7.72 -11.58 -3.10
N SER A 55 7.47 -10.38 -3.60
CA SER A 55 7.71 -10.02 -5.00
C SER A 55 8.99 -9.21 -5.20
N MET A 56 9.52 -8.62 -4.13
CA MET A 56 10.69 -7.75 -4.21
C MET A 56 11.81 -8.23 -3.29
N GLY A 57 11.59 -8.23 -1.97
CA GLY A 57 12.62 -8.52 -0.97
C GLY A 57 13.24 -9.92 -1.12
N LEU A 58 12.40 -10.97 -1.15
CA LEU A 58 12.86 -12.36 -1.22
C LEU A 58 13.59 -12.66 -2.54
N PRO A 59 13.02 -12.39 -3.73
CA PRO A 59 13.70 -12.65 -5.00
C PRO A 59 15.02 -11.87 -5.13
N ARG A 60 15.05 -10.60 -4.72
CA ARG A 60 16.27 -9.77 -4.78
C ARG A 60 17.37 -10.31 -3.87
N THR A 61 17.02 -10.68 -2.65
CA THR A 61 17.95 -11.29 -1.70
C THR A 61 18.52 -12.59 -2.25
N ALA A 62 17.68 -13.45 -2.82
CA ALA A 62 18.12 -14.70 -3.43
C ALA A 62 19.05 -14.46 -4.64
N ILE A 63 18.69 -13.57 -5.56
CA ILE A 63 19.51 -13.24 -6.73
C ILE A 63 20.86 -12.66 -6.30
N ASP A 64 20.90 -11.73 -5.35
CA ASP A 64 22.16 -11.17 -4.86
C ASP A 64 23.00 -12.21 -4.12
N THR A 65 22.38 -13.12 -3.36
CA THR A 65 23.09 -14.24 -2.72
C THR A 65 23.78 -15.13 -3.75
N VAL A 66 23.08 -15.46 -4.85
CA VAL A 66 23.62 -16.32 -5.92
C VAL A 66 24.71 -15.61 -6.73
N ASN A 67 24.54 -14.32 -7.05
CA ASN A 67 25.43 -13.61 -7.98
C ASN A 67 26.58 -12.87 -7.28
N ARG A 68 26.45 -12.56 -5.99
CA ARG A 68 27.40 -11.73 -5.21
C ARG A 68 27.86 -12.39 -3.91
N GLY A 69 27.44 -13.63 -3.67
CA GLY A 69 27.75 -14.40 -2.47
C GLY A 69 26.93 -14.01 -1.24
N PHE A 70 27.10 -14.78 -0.16
CA PHE A 70 26.33 -14.65 1.09
C PHE A 70 26.32 -13.24 1.67
N ASN A 71 27.47 -12.54 1.63
CA ASN A 71 27.58 -11.19 2.17
C ASN A 71 26.74 -10.17 1.40
N GLY A 72 26.74 -10.22 0.06
CA GLY A 72 25.88 -9.37 -0.77
C GLY A 72 24.40 -9.70 -0.59
N GLY A 73 24.07 -11.00 -0.52
CA GLY A 73 22.74 -11.49 -0.19
C GLY A 73 22.21 -10.95 1.13
N PHE A 74 22.96 -11.10 2.23
CA PHE A 74 22.54 -10.62 3.54
C PHE A 74 22.44 -9.10 3.60
N GLU A 75 23.36 -8.34 2.97
CA GLU A 75 23.24 -6.87 2.94
C GLU A 75 21.96 -6.44 2.24
N THR A 76 21.61 -7.08 1.12
CA THR A 76 20.33 -6.85 0.43
C THR A 76 19.13 -7.30 1.27
N GLY A 77 19.18 -8.47 1.91
CA GLY A 77 18.11 -8.95 2.78
C GLY A 77 17.85 -8.00 3.96
N PHE A 78 18.91 -7.59 4.66
CA PHE A 78 18.78 -6.61 5.74
C PHE A 78 18.21 -5.29 5.21
N ARG A 79 18.71 -4.80 4.07
CA ARG A 79 18.23 -3.56 3.44
C ARG A 79 16.74 -3.62 3.07
N GLU A 80 16.26 -4.74 2.56
CA GLU A 80 14.89 -4.88 2.06
C GLU A 80 13.89 -5.23 3.19
N PHE A 81 14.25 -6.06 4.18
CA PHE A 81 13.29 -6.55 5.19
C PHE A 81 13.22 -5.73 6.48
N THR A 82 14.27 -4.98 6.83
CA THR A 82 14.29 -4.28 8.13
C THR A 82 13.31 -3.12 8.20
N SER A 83 12.98 -2.48 7.07
CA SER A 83 11.93 -1.46 7.03
C SER A 83 10.53 -2.06 6.91
N THR A 84 10.37 -3.22 6.27
CA THR A 84 9.06 -3.85 5.99
C THR A 84 8.18 -4.00 7.24
N GLY A 85 8.75 -4.45 8.37
CA GLY A 85 8.01 -4.59 9.63
C GLY A 85 7.58 -3.25 10.21
N ASN A 86 8.44 -2.23 10.11
CA ASN A 86 8.13 -0.84 10.49
C ASN A 86 7.04 -0.24 9.59
N ASP A 87 7.10 -0.52 8.29
CA ASP A 87 6.13 -0.06 7.30
C ASP A 87 4.74 -0.65 7.54
N ALA A 88 4.67 -1.93 7.97
CA ALA A 88 3.42 -2.57 8.37
C ALA A 88 2.81 -1.96 9.65
N ALA A 89 3.64 -1.35 10.51
CA ALA A 89 3.26 -0.80 11.80
C ALA A 89 2.86 0.68 11.77
N VAL A 90 2.80 1.35 10.62
CA VAL A 90 2.49 2.79 10.50
C VAL A 90 1.21 3.21 11.24
N GLY A 91 0.18 2.36 11.25
CA GLY A 91 -1.05 2.61 11.99
C GLY A 91 -0.83 2.61 13.51
N ALA A 92 0.01 1.72 14.01
CA ALA A 92 0.39 1.65 15.41
C ALA A 92 1.17 2.91 15.84
N TYR A 93 2.08 3.42 15.01
CA TYR A 93 2.75 4.70 15.27
C TYR A 93 1.77 5.86 15.40
N GLY A 94 0.73 5.91 14.55
CA GLY A 94 -0.32 6.91 14.66
C GLY A 94 -1.10 6.81 15.98
N LEU A 95 -1.38 5.59 16.45
CA LEU A 95 -2.03 5.37 17.74
C LEU A 95 -1.11 5.73 18.92
N LEU A 96 0.16 5.36 18.87
CA LEU A 96 1.16 5.69 19.89
C LEU A 96 1.35 7.20 20.00
N ALA A 97 1.53 7.89 18.87
CA ALA A 97 1.63 9.34 18.82
C ALA A 97 0.36 10.01 19.36
N GLY A 98 -0.82 9.53 18.96
CA GLY A 98 -2.09 10.01 19.48
C GLY A 98 -2.23 9.82 20.99
N THR A 99 -1.68 8.73 21.53
CA THR A 99 -1.67 8.45 22.98
C THR A 99 -0.73 9.40 23.71
N ALA A 100 0.47 9.62 23.19
CA ALA A 100 1.46 10.53 23.77
C ALA A 100 0.94 11.98 23.86
N ILE A 101 0.15 12.42 22.87
CA ILE A 101 -0.41 13.77 22.83
C ILE A 101 -1.88 13.85 23.28
N ALA A 102 -2.43 12.78 23.85
CA ALA A 102 -3.82 12.69 24.31
C ALA A 102 -4.17 13.80 25.32
N PHE A 103 -3.19 14.26 26.11
CA PHE A 103 -3.34 15.35 27.06
C PHE A 103 -3.86 16.65 26.41
N MET A 104 -3.62 16.88 25.12
CA MET A 104 -4.10 18.09 24.41
C MET A 104 -5.62 18.17 24.30
N LEU A 105 -6.31 17.04 24.45
CA LEU A 105 -7.77 16.91 24.34
C LEU A 105 -8.44 16.54 25.67
N LYS A 106 -7.68 16.23 26.73
CA LYS A 106 -8.23 15.99 28.07
C LYS A 106 -9.04 17.18 28.62
N PRO A 107 -8.62 18.45 28.46
CA PRO A 107 -9.40 19.60 28.92
C PRO A 107 -10.77 19.77 28.24
N PHE A 108 -11.04 18.99 27.19
CA PHE A 108 -12.29 19.02 26.44
C PHE A 108 -13.26 17.90 26.88
N GLY A 109 -12.91 17.09 27.88
CA GLY A 109 -13.76 16.01 28.41
C GLY A 109 -13.67 14.68 27.67
N LEU A 110 -12.83 14.58 26.63
CA LEU A 110 -12.74 13.37 25.80
C LEU A 110 -12.03 12.22 26.53
N LYS A 111 -12.68 11.05 26.59
CA LYS A 111 -12.13 9.85 27.24
C LYS A 111 -11.09 9.11 26.41
N ASP A 112 -11.31 8.98 25.10
CA ASP A 112 -10.43 8.23 24.19
C ASP A 112 -10.03 9.01 22.92
N PRO A 113 -9.46 10.24 23.06
CA PRO A 113 -9.10 11.10 21.93
C PRO A 113 -8.08 10.48 20.97
N GLN A 114 -7.19 9.61 21.47
CA GLN A 114 -6.21 8.88 20.67
C GLN A 114 -6.81 7.98 19.59
N ARG A 115 -8.11 7.65 19.71
CA ARG A 115 -8.85 6.82 18.75
C ARG A 115 -9.65 7.63 17.71
N ILE A 116 -9.64 8.96 17.77
CA ILE A 116 -10.33 9.80 16.79
C ILE A 116 -9.40 10.03 15.59
N PHE A 117 -9.65 9.36 14.47
CA PHE A 117 -8.85 9.46 13.24
C PHE A 117 -9.53 10.25 12.12
N ALA A 118 -10.69 10.86 12.39
CA ALA A 118 -11.47 11.62 11.43
C ALA A 118 -10.64 12.67 10.67
N SER A 119 -10.85 12.77 9.36
CA SER A 119 -10.23 13.82 8.54
C SER A 119 -10.78 15.20 8.91
N HIS A 120 -10.09 16.27 8.47
CA HIS A 120 -10.57 17.64 8.69
C HIS A 120 -11.94 17.87 8.05
N GLU A 121 -12.16 17.33 6.85
CA GLU A 121 -13.43 17.41 6.13
C GLU A 121 -14.53 16.64 6.87
N SER A 122 -14.21 15.47 7.42
CA SER A 122 -15.15 14.68 8.22
C SER A 122 -15.54 15.40 9.50
N LEU A 123 -14.56 15.97 10.22
CA LEU A 123 -14.81 16.80 11.39
C LEU A 123 -15.73 17.97 11.09
N ASP A 124 -15.47 18.71 10.00
CA ASP A 124 -16.27 19.87 9.61
C ASP A 124 -17.69 19.49 9.21
N LEU A 125 -17.85 18.40 8.47
CA LEU A 125 -19.16 17.95 8.02
C LEU A 125 -19.99 17.41 9.18
N HIS A 126 -19.41 16.59 10.06
CA HIS A 126 -20.11 16.07 11.24
C HIS A 126 -20.45 17.19 12.22
N ASN A 127 -19.58 18.19 12.42
CA ASN A 127 -19.90 19.36 13.22
C ASN A 127 -21.08 20.14 12.64
N ALA A 128 -21.05 20.43 11.33
CA ALA A 128 -22.12 21.15 10.67
C ALA A 128 -23.46 20.41 10.80
N LYS A 129 -23.48 19.08 10.57
CA LYS A 129 -24.67 18.25 10.79
C LYS A 129 -25.14 18.27 12.24
N TRP A 130 -24.22 18.14 13.21
CA TRP A 130 -24.56 18.11 14.63
C TRP A 130 -25.21 19.42 15.08
N GLU A 131 -24.60 20.56 14.72
CA GLU A 131 -25.08 21.89 15.06
C GLU A 131 -26.40 22.24 14.34
N ALA A 132 -26.53 21.90 13.04
CA ALA A 132 -27.77 22.13 12.29
C ALA A 132 -28.98 21.38 12.87
N ASN A 133 -28.72 20.27 13.58
CA ASN A 133 -29.75 19.48 14.27
C ASN A 133 -29.87 19.83 15.76
N GLY A 134 -29.27 20.93 16.22
CA GLY A 134 -29.34 21.41 17.61
C GLY A 134 -28.77 20.43 18.63
N GLY A 135 -27.82 19.58 18.23
CA GLY A 135 -27.28 18.50 19.05
C GLY A 135 -28.28 17.37 19.37
N ASN A 136 -29.41 17.30 18.67
CA ASN A 136 -30.40 16.24 18.86
C ASN A 136 -29.98 14.97 18.10
N LEU A 137 -29.72 13.89 18.83
CA LEU A 137 -29.25 12.63 18.23
C LEU A 137 -30.22 12.03 17.20
N ASN A 138 -31.53 12.10 17.43
CA ASN A 138 -32.51 11.53 16.51
C ASN A 138 -32.50 12.29 15.19
N LYS A 139 -32.62 13.62 15.23
CA LYS A 139 -32.57 14.48 14.03
C LYS A 139 -31.23 14.36 13.30
N PHE A 140 -30.14 14.29 14.06
CA PHE A 140 -28.80 14.07 13.50
C PHE A 140 -28.70 12.74 12.75
N VAL A 141 -29.21 11.64 13.32
CA VAL A 141 -29.24 10.33 12.67
C VAL A 141 -30.16 10.33 11.45
N ASP A 142 -31.29 11.02 11.50
CA ASP A 142 -32.19 11.18 10.35
C ASP A 142 -31.46 11.88 9.17
N ASP A 143 -30.89 13.06 9.42
CA ASP A 143 -30.09 13.79 8.42
C ASP A 143 -28.85 12.98 7.97
N TYR A 144 -28.28 12.16 8.85
CA TYR A 144 -27.17 11.28 8.49
C TYR A 144 -27.59 10.26 7.44
N VAL A 145 -28.68 9.52 7.69
CA VAL A 145 -29.18 8.47 6.80
C VAL A 145 -29.73 9.05 5.49
N ASP A 146 -30.46 10.16 5.55
CA ASP A 146 -31.08 10.77 4.37
C ASP A 146 -30.07 11.34 3.37
N SER A 147 -28.89 11.73 3.86
CA SER A 147 -27.82 12.29 3.04
C SER A 147 -26.73 11.27 2.64
N LEU A 148 -26.85 10.02 3.09
CA LEU A 148 -25.90 8.96 2.81
C LEU A 148 -26.23 8.26 1.50
N SER A 149 -25.20 8.00 0.69
CA SER A 149 -25.31 7.31 -0.58
C SER A 149 -24.05 6.50 -0.87
N GLY A 150 -24.15 5.47 -1.71
CA GLY A 150 -23.03 4.60 -2.06
C GLY A 150 -22.71 4.65 -3.56
N PHE A 151 -21.43 4.66 -3.92
CA PHE A 151 -21.01 4.69 -5.32
C PHE A 151 -21.16 3.30 -5.95
N ASN A 152 -22.29 3.09 -6.64
CA ASN A 152 -22.57 1.91 -7.43
C ASN A 152 -23.21 2.29 -8.79
N PRO A 153 -22.42 2.81 -9.75
CA PRO A 153 -22.92 3.26 -11.05
C PRO A 153 -23.39 2.11 -11.98
N ASN A 154 -23.34 0.87 -11.52
CA ASN A 154 -23.88 -0.28 -12.23
C ASN A 154 -25.31 -0.63 -11.75
N ASP A 155 -25.78 -0.02 -10.67
CA ASP A 155 -27.15 -0.13 -10.21
C ASP A 155 -28.08 0.77 -11.04
N LYS A 156 -29.31 0.31 -11.27
CA LYS A 156 -30.33 1.06 -12.02
C LYS A 156 -30.83 2.29 -11.24
N ALA A 157 -30.70 2.27 -9.92
CA ALA A 157 -31.09 3.38 -9.04
C ALA A 157 -29.99 4.43 -8.85
N ALA A 158 -28.84 4.29 -9.54
CA ALA A 158 -27.75 5.25 -9.43
C ALA A 158 -28.09 6.59 -10.11
N ASP A 159 -27.69 7.70 -9.47
CA ASP A 159 -27.74 9.02 -10.08
C ASP A 159 -26.69 9.20 -11.20
N ALA A 160 -26.71 10.34 -11.90
CA ALA A 160 -25.75 10.65 -12.98
C ALA A 160 -24.27 10.67 -12.51
N GLN A 161 -24.04 10.86 -11.20
CA GLN A 161 -22.72 10.80 -10.59
C GLN A 161 -22.33 9.38 -10.18
N GLY A 162 -23.25 8.41 -10.23
CA GLY A 162 -23.05 7.01 -9.91
C GLY A 162 -23.40 6.62 -8.47
N TYR A 163 -24.15 7.46 -7.74
CA TYR A 163 -24.50 7.20 -6.34
C TYR A 163 -25.92 6.68 -6.18
N VAL A 164 -26.06 5.63 -5.37
CA VAL A 164 -27.33 5.03 -4.97
C VAL A 164 -27.68 5.49 -3.55
N ARG A 165 -28.88 6.02 -3.35
CA ARG A 165 -29.38 6.44 -2.04
C ARG A 165 -30.05 5.27 -1.31
N ILE A 166 -30.08 5.33 0.02
CA ILE A 166 -30.82 4.38 0.86
C ILE A 166 -32.32 4.57 0.60
N LYS A 167 -33.01 3.48 0.28
CA LYS A 167 -34.47 3.46 0.08
C LYS A 167 -35.21 3.60 1.41
N ASP A 168 -36.40 4.20 1.38
CA ASP A 168 -37.15 4.53 2.60
C ASP A 168 -37.48 3.29 3.47
N ASP A 169 -37.79 2.14 2.85
CA ASP A 169 -38.06 0.87 3.53
C ASP A 169 -36.85 0.29 4.29
N GLN A 170 -35.65 0.78 3.99
CA GLN A 170 -34.41 0.36 4.65
C GLN A 170 -33.89 1.38 5.67
N LYS A 171 -34.44 2.60 5.70
CA LYS A 171 -33.91 3.68 6.53
C LYS A 171 -34.10 3.41 8.02
N ASP A 172 -35.29 3.01 8.45
CA ASP A 172 -35.63 2.93 9.88
C ASP A 172 -34.71 1.98 10.64
N VAL A 173 -34.45 0.82 10.04
CA VAL A 173 -33.59 -0.19 10.67
C VAL A 173 -32.11 0.22 10.68
N ILE A 174 -31.67 1.03 9.70
CA ILE A 174 -30.32 1.62 9.69
C ILE A 174 -30.24 2.73 10.76
N LYS A 175 -31.27 3.56 10.89
CA LYS A 175 -31.37 4.61 11.92
C LYS A 175 -31.32 4.00 13.32
N GLU A 176 -32.05 2.92 13.56
CA GLU A 176 -32.03 2.20 14.84
C GLU A 176 -30.61 1.71 15.17
N ASP A 177 -29.96 1.03 14.22
CA ASP A 177 -28.60 0.53 14.41
C ASP A 177 -27.58 1.67 14.63
N LEU A 178 -27.73 2.82 13.96
CA LEU A 178 -26.91 4.01 14.20
C LEU A 178 -27.15 4.61 15.59
N LYS A 179 -28.40 4.63 16.08
CA LYS A 179 -28.71 5.05 17.45
C LYS A 179 -28.10 4.11 18.47
N THR A 180 -28.16 2.79 18.25
CA THR A 180 -27.45 1.80 19.07
C THR A 180 -25.94 2.06 19.04
N LEU A 181 -25.37 2.30 17.85
CA LEU A 181 -23.95 2.60 17.73
C LEU A 181 -23.55 3.88 18.49
N ALA A 182 -24.40 4.90 18.47
CA ALA A 182 -24.17 6.16 19.18
C ALA A 182 -24.28 6.07 20.70
N ASP A 183 -24.73 4.94 21.26
CA ASP A 183 -24.79 4.70 22.69
C ASP A 183 -23.37 4.66 23.31
N THR A 184 -23.10 5.62 24.19
CA THR A 184 -21.81 5.76 24.87
C THR A 184 -21.51 4.65 25.86
N SER A 185 -22.53 3.88 26.28
CA SER A 185 -22.41 2.74 27.18
C SER A 185 -22.10 1.42 26.47
N LEU A 186 -22.16 1.40 25.13
CA LEU A 186 -22.03 0.19 24.33
C LEU A 186 -20.66 -0.47 24.51
N SER A 187 -20.66 -1.77 24.82
CA SER A 187 -19.41 -2.53 24.97
C SER A 187 -18.63 -2.61 23.65
N LYS A 188 -17.30 -2.77 23.73
CA LYS A 188 -16.45 -2.92 22.54
C LYS A 188 -16.84 -4.14 21.69
N LYS A 189 -17.35 -5.21 22.31
CA LYS A 189 -17.77 -6.44 21.62
C LYS A 189 -19.06 -6.19 20.84
N ASP A 190 -20.05 -5.59 21.50
CA ASP A 190 -21.37 -5.33 20.90
C ASP A 190 -21.27 -4.27 19.81
N ARG A 191 -20.46 -3.24 20.03
CA ARG A 191 -20.11 -2.26 19.00
C ARG A 191 -19.62 -2.93 17.71
N LYS A 192 -18.70 -3.90 17.79
CA LYS A 192 -18.21 -4.60 16.61
C LYS A 192 -19.30 -5.40 15.90
N VAL A 193 -20.29 -5.90 16.63
CA VAL A 193 -21.44 -6.61 16.06
C VAL A 193 -22.34 -5.62 15.32
N VAL A 194 -22.71 -4.52 15.96
CA VAL A 194 -23.52 -3.44 15.37
C VAL A 194 -22.83 -2.84 14.13
N GLU A 195 -21.53 -2.55 14.19
CA GLU A 195 -20.76 -2.06 13.05
C GLU A 195 -20.78 -3.05 11.88
N LYS A 196 -20.55 -4.35 12.13
CA LYS A 196 -20.59 -5.37 11.07
C LYS A 196 -21.96 -5.48 10.42
N ARG A 197 -23.03 -5.37 11.23
CA ARG A 197 -24.42 -5.36 10.78
C ARG A 197 -24.71 -4.11 9.94
N LEU A 198 -24.36 -2.92 10.43
CA LEU A 198 -24.50 -1.66 9.69
C LEU A 198 -23.79 -1.70 8.35
N LYS A 199 -22.54 -2.17 8.30
CA LYS A 199 -21.83 -2.32 7.02
C LYS A 199 -22.58 -3.21 6.04
N ALA A 200 -23.14 -4.32 6.52
CA ALA A 200 -23.92 -5.22 5.67
C ALA A 200 -25.21 -4.54 5.18
N ARG A 201 -25.95 -3.84 6.05
CA ARG A 201 -27.17 -3.10 5.68
C ARG A 201 -26.89 -1.97 4.70
N LEU A 202 -25.85 -1.18 4.93
CA LEU A 202 -25.43 -0.10 4.03
C LEU A 202 -25.03 -0.65 2.67
N LEU A 203 -24.31 -1.77 2.64
CA LEU A 203 -23.94 -2.44 1.42
C LEU A 203 -25.18 -3.01 0.68
N GLU A 204 -26.14 -3.61 1.38
CA GLU A 204 -27.40 -4.03 0.77
C GLU A 204 -28.22 -2.84 0.25
N ALA A 205 -28.25 -1.73 0.98
CA ALA A 205 -29.06 -0.58 0.62
C ALA A 205 -28.50 0.23 -0.55
N THR A 206 -27.17 0.27 -0.68
CA THR A 206 -26.49 1.15 -1.66
C THR A 206 -25.67 0.41 -2.70
N GLY A 207 -25.43 -0.90 -2.50
CA GLY A 207 -24.49 -1.68 -3.28
C GLY A 207 -23.02 -1.30 -3.07
N ALA A 208 -22.69 -0.38 -2.16
CA ALA A 208 -21.32 0.09 -1.96
C ALA A 208 -20.78 -0.13 -0.53
N ASP A 209 -19.52 -0.53 -0.45
CA ASP A 209 -18.72 -0.68 0.78
C ASP A 209 -17.46 0.20 0.72
N ASN A 210 -16.86 0.32 -0.47
CA ASN A 210 -15.57 1.01 -0.66
C ASN A 210 -15.69 2.54 -0.75
N GLN A 211 -16.85 3.05 -1.15
CA GLN A 211 -17.05 4.48 -1.39
C GLN A 211 -18.49 4.87 -1.08
N LEU A 212 -18.71 5.26 0.16
CA LEU A 212 -19.90 5.96 0.62
C LEU A 212 -19.66 7.47 0.60
N LYS A 213 -20.73 8.21 0.35
CA LYS A 213 -20.74 9.67 0.32
C LYS A 213 -21.78 10.19 1.29
N LEU A 214 -21.33 11.06 2.18
CA LEU A 214 -22.18 11.77 3.13
C LEU A 214 -22.14 13.26 2.79
N LYS A 215 -23.30 13.93 2.74
CA LYS A 215 -23.44 15.33 2.34
C LYS A 215 -24.11 16.18 3.41
N HIS A 216 -23.70 17.44 3.54
CA HIS A 216 -24.44 18.45 4.30
C HIS A 216 -23.99 19.86 3.88
N ALA A 217 -24.94 20.77 3.66
CA ALA A 217 -24.69 22.19 3.36
C ALA A 217 -23.57 22.43 2.32
N GLY A 218 -23.64 21.76 1.16
CA GLY A 218 -22.64 21.88 0.09
C GLY A 218 -21.29 21.20 0.36
N LYS A 219 -21.06 20.69 1.57
CA LYS A 219 -19.90 19.86 1.91
C LYS A 219 -20.20 18.39 1.68
N ALA A 220 -19.17 17.62 1.34
CA ALA A 220 -19.26 16.18 1.22
C ALA A 220 -17.97 15.52 1.70
N ILE A 221 -18.10 14.34 2.28
CA ILE A 221 -17.00 13.40 2.48
C ILE A 221 -17.26 12.13 1.67
N GLU A 222 -16.18 11.50 1.23
CA GLU A 222 -16.22 10.20 0.56
C GLU A 222 -15.20 9.27 1.22
N ALA A 223 -15.67 8.13 1.70
CA ALA A 223 -14.84 7.13 2.40
C ALA A 223 -15.50 5.75 2.36
N ASP A 224 -14.77 4.70 2.75
CA ASP A 224 -15.35 3.37 2.92
C ASP A 224 -16.32 3.32 4.12
N SER A 225 -17.17 2.29 4.16
CA SER A 225 -18.16 2.08 5.21
C SER A 225 -17.53 1.98 6.60
N ALA A 226 -16.29 1.49 6.71
CA ALA A 226 -15.58 1.38 7.97
C ALA A 226 -15.26 2.74 8.57
N THR A 227 -14.77 3.63 7.72
CA THR A 227 -14.38 4.98 8.08
C THR A 227 -15.60 5.83 8.38
N VAL A 228 -16.64 5.77 7.55
CA VAL A 228 -17.91 6.49 7.78
C VAL A 228 -18.52 6.11 9.14
N LEU A 229 -18.58 4.82 9.47
CA LEU A 229 -19.16 4.36 10.73
C LEU A 229 -18.26 4.63 11.95
N ASP A 230 -16.94 4.50 11.83
CA ASP A 230 -16.03 4.87 12.94
C ASP A 230 -16.08 6.38 13.19
N ASP A 231 -16.09 7.21 12.15
CA ASP A 231 -16.24 8.66 12.28
C ASP A 231 -17.57 9.03 12.91
N PHE A 232 -18.69 8.44 12.45
CA PHE A 232 -20.00 8.62 13.09
C PHE A 232 -19.93 8.31 14.58
N PHE A 233 -19.42 7.13 14.96
CA PHE A 233 -19.31 6.72 16.35
C PHE A 233 -18.44 7.68 17.17
N ARG A 234 -17.21 7.92 16.70
CA ARG A 234 -16.18 8.66 17.44
C ARG A 234 -16.56 10.12 17.63
N LEU A 235 -17.09 10.74 16.58
CA LEU A 235 -17.45 12.15 16.61
C LEU A 235 -18.76 12.38 17.37
N THR A 236 -19.77 11.53 17.19
CA THR A 236 -21.00 11.59 18.00
C THR A 236 -20.68 11.44 19.49
N LYS A 237 -19.83 10.46 19.84
CA LYS A 237 -19.35 10.30 21.21
C LYS A 237 -18.61 11.56 21.70
N ALA A 238 -17.71 12.12 20.89
CA ALA A 238 -16.98 13.33 21.26
C ALA A 238 -17.89 14.54 21.47
N PHE A 239 -18.92 14.73 20.64
CA PHE A 239 -19.89 15.82 20.80
C PHE A 239 -20.76 15.65 22.04
N ARG A 240 -21.09 14.41 22.41
CA ARG A 240 -21.88 14.09 23.59
C ARG A 240 -21.07 14.12 24.90
N GLU A 241 -19.79 13.77 24.85
CA GLU A 241 -18.90 13.73 26.03
C GLU A 241 -18.16 15.06 26.27
N LYS A 242 -18.24 16.03 25.35
CA LYS A 242 -17.54 17.31 25.51
C LYS A 242 -17.98 18.04 26.78
N THR A 243 -17.05 18.75 27.42
CA THR A 243 -17.38 19.62 28.54
C THR A 243 -18.40 20.68 28.11
N SER A 244 -19.42 20.93 28.94
CA SER A 244 -20.56 21.82 28.63
C SER A 244 -20.13 23.26 28.28
N SER A 245 -19.04 23.75 28.85
CA SER A 245 -18.47 25.08 28.57
C SER A 245 -17.73 25.20 27.23
N VAL A 246 -17.60 24.12 26.47
CA VAL A 246 -16.84 24.09 25.22
C VAL A 246 -17.77 23.97 24.01
N SER A 247 -17.67 24.92 23.07
CA SER A 247 -18.39 24.85 21.78
C SER A 247 -17.84 23.73 20.90
N SER A 248 -18.68 23.22 20.00
CA SER A 248 -18.30 22.13 19.10
C SER A 248 -17.23 22.59 18.09
N GLU A 249 -17.24 23.86 17.69
CA GLU A 249 -16.23 24.49 16.82
C GLU A 249 -14.85 24.48 17.48
N LYS A 250 -14.79 24.87 18.76
CA LYS A 250 -13.52 24.91 19.52
C LYS A 250 -12.97 23.50 19.71
N LEU A 251 -13.83 22.54 20.00
CA LEU A 251 -13.49 21.12 20.06
C LEU A 251 -12.91 20.64 18.72
N VAL A 252 -13.63 20.87 17.62
CA VAL A 252 -13.22 20.47 16.26
C VAL A 252 -11.88 21.07 15.88
N SER A 253 -11.68 22.36 16.10
CA SER A 253 -10.39 23.03 15.85
C SER A 253 -9.23 22.37 16.61
N ARG A 254 -9.47 21.96 17.86
CA ARG A 254 -8.48 21.25 18.66
C ARG A 254 -8.22 19.84 18.14
N ILE A 255 -9.26 19.09 17.75
CA ILE A 255 -9.10 17.75 17.15
C ILE A 255 -8.33 17.84 15.82
N LYS A 256 -8.58 18.87 14.99
CA LYS A 256 -7.81 19.12 13.76
C LYS A 256 -6.33 19.32 14.05
N SER A 257 -6.00 20.12 15.06
CA SER A 257 -4.62 20.35 15.50
C SER A 257 -3.98 19.07 16.01
N PHE A 258 -4.70 18.32 16.85
CA PHE A 258 -4.29 17.01 17.33
C PHE A 258 -3.97 16.05 16.19
N GLY A 259 -4.79 16.01 15.14
CA GLY A 259 -4.54 15.20 13.94
C GLY A 259 -3.25 15.58 13.21
N LYS A 260 -2.91 16.88 13.11
CA LYS A 260 -1.64 17.35 12.53
C LYS A 260 -0.45 16.88 13.36
N TYR A 261 -0.47 17.10 14.68
CA TYR A 261 0.61 16.66 15.56
C TYR A 261 0.77 15.14 15.57
N ARG A 262 -0.33 14.38 15.57
CA ARG A 262 -0.30 12.92 15.42
C ARG A 262 0.41 12.52 14.14
N ALA A 263 0.10 13.16 13.00
CA ALA A 263 0.71 12.85 11.72
C ALA A 263 2.22 13.09 11.74
N VAL A 264 2.65 14.24 12.24
CA VAL A 264 4.07 14.61 12.36
C VAL A 264 4.81 13.64 13.28
N LEU A 265 4.29 13.37 14.47
CA LEU A 265 4.96 12.49 15.44
C LEU A 265 4.91 11.02 15.02
N GLY A 266 3.75 10.53 14.61
CA GLY A 266 3.54 9.13 14.24
C GLY A 266 4.32 8.76 12.99
N LEU A 267 4.09 9.46 11.88
CA LEU A 267 4.80 9.16 10.64
C LEU A 267 6.26 9.59 10.70
N GLY A 268 6.58 10.70 11.37
CA GLY A 268 7.96 11.15 11.57
C GLY A 268 8.80 10.13 12.33
N LEU A 269 8.26 9.51 13.39
CA LEU A 269 8.94 8.43 14.11
C LEU A 269 9.14 7.20 13.23
N ALA A 270 8.11 6.78 12.49
CA ALA A 270 8.22 5.67 11.55
C ALA A 270 9.29 5.93 10.49
N MET A 271 9.32 7.14 9.91
CA MET A 271 10.34 7.57 8.95
C MET A 271 11.73 7.59 9.55
N ALA A 272 11.90 8.11 10.78
CA ALA A 272 13.19 8.15 11.45
C ALA A 272 13.77 6.73 11.65
N LEU A 273 12.93 5.79 12.09
CA LEU A 273 13.33 4.39 12.25
C LEU A 273 13.68 3.74 10.90
N SER A 274 12.85 3.93 9.88
CA SER A 274 13.14 3.45 8.52
C SER A 274 14.44 4.03 7.97
N CYS A 275 14.68 5.33 8.15
CA CYS A 275 15.92 5.98 7.71
C CYS A 275 17.14 5.45 8.46
N ALA A 276 17.03 5.13 9.75
CA ALA A 276 18.12 4.61 10.57
C ALA A 276 18.54 3.18 10.20
N THR A 277 17.69 2.40 9.53
CA THR A 277 18.06 1.03 9.08
C THR A 277 19.27 1.02 8.15
N GLN A 278 19.41 2.03 7.30
CA GLN A 278 20.46 2.09 6.28
C GLN A 278 21.88 2.31 6.85
N PRO A 279 22.13 3.31 7.72
CA PRO A 279 23.44 3.43 8.35
C PRO A 279 23.77 2.22 9.24
N ILE A 280 22.77 1.61 9.90
CA ILE A 280 22.97 0.35 10.65
C ILE A 280 23.43 -0.77 9.71
N ASN A 281 22.81 -0.91 8.54
CA ASN A 281 23.20 -1.93 7.56
C ASN A 281 24.65 -1.77 7.09
N VAL A 282 25.06 -0.53 6.81
CA VAL A 282 26.45 -0.22 6.43
C VAL A 282 27.41 -0.57 7.57
N TYR A 283 27.06 -0.23 8.81
CA TYR A 283 27.88 -0.57 9.98
C TYR A 283 28.02 -2.09 10.17
N LEU A 284 26.92 -2.84 10.10
CA LEU A 284 26.94 -4.30 10.22
C LEU A 284 27.74 -4.94 9.07
N THR A 285 27.64 -4.40 7.86
CA THR A 285 28.44 -4.85 6.72
C THR A 285 29.92 -4.62 6.97
N LYS A 286 30.32 -3.44 7.44
CA LYS A 286 31.72 -3.15 7.78
C LYS A 286 32.24 -4.13 8.82
N LYS A 287 31.48 -4.36 9.89
CA LYS A 287 31.85 -5.30 10.95
C LYS A 287 32.06 -6.72 10.43
N ARG A 288 31.24 -7.17 9.48
CA ARG A 288 31.33 -8.52 8.92
C ARG A 288 32.42 -8.69 7.86
N THR A 289 32.61 -7.67 7.01
CA THR A 289 33.45 -7.78 5.80
C THR A 289 34.81 -7.12 5.96
N GLY A 290 35.01 -6.30 6.99
CA GLY A 290 36.20 -5.46 7.15
C GLY A 290 36.28 -4.31 6.15
N SER A 291 35.31 -4.16 5.25
CA SER A 291 35.33 -3.19 4.15
C SER A 291 34.32 -2.07 4.35
N ASP A 292 34.74 -0.84 4.03
CA ASP A 292 33.86 0.33 3.90
C ASP A 292 33.20 0.43 2.51
N GLY A 293 33.45 -0.53 1.62
CA GLY A 293 32.85 -0.62 0.28
C GLY A 293 31.51 -1.34 0.26
N PHE A 294 30.79 -1.23 -0.87
CA PHE A 294 29.54 -1.95 -1.14
C PHE A 294 29.77 -3.48 -1.13
N ALA A 295 28.96 -4.25 -0.38
CA ALA A 295 29.18 -5.70 -0.29
C ALA A 295 28.95 -6.40 -1.63
N GLY A 296 29.75 -7.44 -1.89
CA GLY A 296 29.64 -8.25 -3.10
C GLY A 296 30.31 -7.64 -4.34
N MET A 297 31.12 -6.60 -4.17
CA MET A 297 31.90 -5.98 -5.24
C MET A 297 33.37 -5.85 -4.83
N PRO A 298 34.32 -6.50 -5.52
CA PRO A 298 35.75 -6.42 -5.19
C PRO A 298 36.29 -4.99 -5.30
N ASP A 299 37.26 -4.66 -4.43
CA ASP A 299 38.09 -3.43 -4.50
C ASP A 299 37.36 -2.09 -4.39
N ARG A 300 36.17 -2.08 -3.79
CA ARG A 300 35.39 -0.86 -3.60
C ARG A 300 35.82 -0.08 -2.38
N LYS A 301 36.16 1.20 -2.58
CA LYS A 301 36.40 2.17 -1.52
C LYS A 301 35.29 3.22 -1.52
N LYS A 302 35.04 3.80 -0.35
CA LYS A 302 34.10 4.90 -0.17
C LYS A 302 34.54 6.13 -0.97
N ASP A 303 33.62 6.73 -1.73
CA ASP A 303 33.82 8.01 -2.40
C ASP A 303 33.43 9.14 -1.42
N ASN A 304 34.37 10.03 -1.10
CA ASN A 304 34.15 11.16 -0.20
C ASN A 304 34.18 12.52 -0.94
N THR A 305 34.22 12.51 -2.27
CA THR A 305 34.30 13.73 -3.07
C THR A 305 33.07 14.61 -2.91
N ASN A 306 33.24 15.93 -3.02
CA ASN A 306 32.12 16.88 -2.97
C ASN A 306 31.13 16.62 -4.12
N THR A 307 31.64 16.30 -5.32
CA THR A 307 30.81 15.89 -6.46
C THR A 307 29.88 14.72 -6.10
N PHE A 308 30.38 13.70 -5.42
CA PHE A 308 29.55 12.57 -5.02
C PHE A 308 28.50 12.95 -3.96
N LYS A 309 28.84 13.81 -2.99
CA LYS A 309 27.85 14.35 -2.04
C LYS A 309 26.71 15.07 -2.78
N PHE A 310 27.02 15.88 -3.79
CA PHE A 310 26.00 16.53 -4.63
C PHE A 310 25.17 15.53 -5.43
N MET A 311 25.78 14.46 -5.97
CA MET A 311 25.03 13.41 -6.68
C MET A 311 24.02 12.72 -5.76
N LYS A 312 24.38 12.43 -4.51
CA LYS A 312 23.45 11.87 -3.52
C LYS A 312 22.27 12.78 -3.25
N LEU A 313 22.54 14.07 -3.03
CA LEU A 313 21.50 15.08 -2.82
C LEU A 313 20.59 15.20 -4.04
N GLY A 314 21.14 15.18 -5.26
CA GLY A 314 20.36 15.20 -6.49
C GLY A 314 19.47 13.97 -6.66
N ALA A 315 19.98 12.77 -6.35
CA ALA A 315 19.20 11.53 -6.37
C ALA A 315 18.08 11.56 -5.31
N ALA A 316 18.39 11.98 -4.09
CA ALA A 316 17.43 12.14 -3.00
C ALA A 316 16.32 13.15 -3.35
N ALA A 317 16.69 14.31 -3.92
CA ALA A 317 15.73 15.31 -4.36
C ALA A 317 14.83 14.78 -5.49
N SER A 318 15.40 14.02 -6.44
CA SER A 318 14.64 13.37 -7.51
C SER A 318 13.63 12.35 -6.95
N MET A 319 14.04 11.56 -5.95
CA MET A 319 13.15 10.63 -5.28
C MET A 319 12.04 11.34 -4.48
N ALA A 320 12.37 12.44 -3.81
CA ALA A 320 11.37 13.25 -3.11
C ALA A 320 10.33 13.83 -4.10
N ALA A 321 10.79 14.36 -5.24
CA ALA A 321 9.92 14.83 -6.30
C ALA A 321 9.01 13.72 -6.85
N LEU A 322 9.56 12.51 -7.03
CA LEU A 322 8.80 11.34 -7.44
C LEU A 322 7.74 10.94 -6.40
N ALA A 323 8.09 10.92 -5.11
CA ALA A 323 7.13 10.63 -4.03
C ALA A 323 5.98 11.65 -4.04
N LEU A 324 6.30 12.95 -4.14
CA LEU A 324 5.30 14.02 -4.25
C LEU A 324 4.39 13.86 -5.48
N ALA A 325 4.97 13.54 -6.63
CA ALA A 325 4.22 13.30 -7.86
C ALA A 325 3.25 12.11 -7.73
N THR A 326 3.69 11.00 -7.13
CA THR A 326 2.82 9.82 -6.93
C THR A 326 1.71 10.05 -5.90
N MET A 327 1.92 10.94 -4.93
CA MET A 327 0.88 11.41 -3.99
C MET A 327 -0.06 12.48 -4.60
N LYS A 328 0.26 12.95 -5.82
CA LYS A 328 -0.38 14.11 -6.47
C LYS A 328 -0.41 15.31 -5.53
N ALA A 329 0.74 15.63 -4.94
CA ALA A 329 0.86 16.61 -3.88
C ALA A 329 1.90 17.68 -4.23
N LYS A 330 1.58 18.94 -3.93
CA LYS A 330 2.58 20.01 -3.82
C LYS A 330 3.31 19.89 -2.48
N PRO A 331 4.53 20.43 -2.33
CA PRO A 331 5.26 20.42 -1.05
C PRO A 331 4.44 20.96 0.13
N SER A 332 3.67 22.04 -0.06
CA SER A 332 2.81 22.63 0.96
C SER A 332 1.64 21.73 1.39
N GLN A 333 1.28 20.73 0.58
CA GLN A 333 0.17 19.82 0.83
C GLN A 333 0.61 18.51 1.49
N VAL A 334 1.92 18.27 1.65
CA VAL A 334 2.45 16.99 2.19
C VAL A 334 1.80 16.65 3.51
N LEU A 335 1.75 17.60 4.46
CA LEU A 335 1.16 17.37 5.77
C LEU A 335 -0.29 16.85 5.65
N SER A 336 -1.11 17.47 4.80
CA SER A 336 -2.51 17.07 4.59
C SER A 336 -2.66 15.65 4.02
N LYS A 337 -1.68 15.21 3.22
CA LYS A 337 -1.67 13.88 2.58
C LYS A 337 -1.22 12.79 3.53
N ILE A 338 -0.33 13.11 4.47
CA ILE A 338 0.19 12.16 5.45
C ILE A 338 -0.64 12.11 6.74
N MET A 339 -1.67 12.93 6.86
CA MET A 339 -2.59 12.85 8.00
C MET A 339 -3.27 11.49 8.06
N TYR A 340 -3.33 10.91 9.25
CA TYR A 340 -4.12 9.71 9.48
C TYR A 340 -5.61 10.06 9.39
N LYS A 341 -6.30 9.43 8.46
CA LYS A 341 -7.76 9.55 8.24
C LYS A 341 -8.55 8.34 8.71
N ALA A 342 -7.83 7.28 9.09
CA ALA A 342 -8.33 6.05 9.66
C ALA A 342 -7.20 5.40 10.48
N PRO A 343 -7.49 4.41 11.34
CA PRO A 343 -6.46 3.61 12.01
C PRO A 343 -5.58 2.83 11.02
N ILE A 344 -6.16 2.47 9.86
CA ILE A 344 -5.43 1.84 8.76
C ILE A 344 -4.76 2.96 7.96
N PRO A 345 -3.42 2.90 7.76
CA PRO A 345 -2.70 3.91 7.01
C PRO A 345 -3.16 4.05 5.56
N SER A 346 -3.14 5.27 5.06
CA SER A 346 -3.43 5.58 3.66
C SER A 346 -2.26 5.23 2.76
N MET A 347 -2.54 5.05 1.46
CA MET A 347 -1.49 4.83 0.46
C MET A 347 -0.48 5.99 0.39
N ASP A 348 -0.92 7.22 0.66
CA ASP A 348 -0.04 8.38 0.65
C ASP A 348 0.92 8.39 1.85
N GLN A 349 0.50 7.86 3.01
CA GLN A 349 1.40 7.65 4.15
C GLN A 349 2.45 6.57 3.84
N ILE A 350 2.05 5.48 3.16
CA ILE A 350 2.97 4.42 2.71
C ILE A 350 3.98 5.00 1.71
N LYS A 351 3.53 5.75 0.69
CA LYS A 351 4.42 6.40 -0.29
C LYS A 351 5.42 7.34 0.37
N ALA A 352 4.99 8.12 1.36
CA ALA A 352 5.88 9.02 2.07
C ALA A 352 6.94 8.24 2.88
N LEU A 353 6.53 7.19 3.61
CA LEU A 353 7.46 6.37 4.39
C LEU A 353 8.47 5.63 3.51
N PHE A 354 8.01 4.91 2.49
CA PHE A 354 8.90 4.21 1.55
C PHE A 354 9.80 5.21 0.79
N GLY A 355 9.26 6.36 0.41
CA GLY A 355 10.04 7.45 -0.17
C GLY A 355 11.18 7.89 0.74
N ALA A 356 10.91 8.08 2.04
CA ALA A 356 11.93 8.42 3.04
C ALA A 356 12.99 7.32 3.19
N THR A 357 12.58 6.05 3.24
CA THR A 357 13.49 4.89 3.29
C THR A 357 14.44 4.91 2.09
N ILE A 358 13.93 5.11 0.88
CA ILE A 358 14.73 5.13 -0.35
C ILE A 358 15.65 6.35 -0.40
N ILE A 359 15.17 7.53 0.00
CA ILE A 359 16.00 8.73 0.14
C ILE A 359 17.17 8.47 1.09
N SER A 360 16.93 7.83 2.24
CA SER A 360 18.01 7.45 3.17
C SER A 360 19.05 6.54 2.50
N ARG A 361 18.62 5.54 1.73
CA ARG A 361 19.53 4.66 0.96
C ARG A 361 20.44 5.46 0.02
N MET A 362 19.89 6.44 -0.69
CA MET A 362 20.65 7.31 -1.59
C MET A 362 21.66 8.18 -0.85
N LEU A 363 21.28 8.74 0.30
CA LEU A 363 22.15 9.58 1.12
C LEU A 363 23.28 8.77 1.78
N VAL A 364 23.03 7.52 2.13
CA VAL A 364 23.99 6.64 2.81
C VAL A 364 24.92 5.91 1.84
N ALA A 365 24.58 5.81 0.54
CA ALA A 365 25.39 5.13 -0.49
C ALA A 365 26.89 5.44 -0.38
N ARG A 366 27.77 4.43 -0.42
CA ARG A 366 29.21 4.59 -0.19
C ARG A 366 29.95 5.07 -1.43
N ASP A 367 29.45 4.76 -2.62
CA ASP A 367 30.08 5.15 -3.88
C ASP A 367 29.06 5.39 -5.02
N ARG A 368 29.57 5.86 -6.17
CA ARG A 368 28.75 6.23 -7.33
C ARG A 368 27.95 5.07 -7.92
N ASP A 369 28.44 3.84 -7.88
CA ASP A 369 27.66 2.73 -8.44
C ASP A 369 26.64 2.20 -7.45
N GLU A 370 26.92 2.19 -6.14
CA GLU A 370 25.90 1.90 -5.13
C GLU A 370 24.75 2.92 -5.22
N LEU A 371 25.09 4.20 -5.42
CA LEU A 371 24.09 5.25 -5.64
C LEU A 371 23.30 5.01 -6.94
N ALA A 372 23.97 4.67 -8.04
CA ALA A 372 23.31 4.42 -9.31
C ALA A 372 22.43 3.15 -9.29
N GLU A 373 22.90 2.10 -8.62
CA GLU A 373 22.17 0.86 -8.36
C GLU A 373 20.93 1.13 -7.53
N SER A 374 21.09 1.79 -6.37
CA SER A 374 19.98 2.11 -5.49
C SER A 374 18.98 3.03 -6.20
N SER A 375 19.46 4.04 -6.94
CA SER A 375 18.58 4.95 -7.68
C SER A 375 17.74 4.24 -8.73
N ARG A 376 18.35 3.44 -9.62
CA ARG A 376 17.59 2.73 -10.65
C ARG A 376 16.67 1.68 -10.05
N LYS A 377 17.19 0.86 -9.14
CA LYS A 377 16.44 -0.26 -8.55
C LYS A 377 15.27 0.22 -7.71
N ASP A 378 15.51 1.21 -6.85
CA ASP A 378 14.52 1.65 -5.87
C ASP A 378 13.53 2.65 -6.48
N MET A 379 13.93 3.55 -7.38
CA MET A 379 12.97 4.43 -8.06
C MET A 379 12.04 3.64 -8.99
N LEU A 380 12.58 2.70 -9.79
CA LEU A 380 11.75 1.83 -10.64
C LEU A 380 10.88 0.90 -9.80
N GLY A 381 11.42 0.38 -8.68
CA GLY A 381 10.67 -0.38 -7.70
C GLY A 381 9.48 0.41 -7.17
N PHE A 382 9.71 1.62 -6.71
CA PHE A 382 8.70 2.52 -6.16
C PHE A 382 7.59 2.86 -7.18
N VAL A 383 7.96 3.23 -8.41
CA VAL A 383 7.00 3.52 -9.49
C VAL A 383 6.16 2.29 -9.81
N ASN A 384 6.82 1.15 -10.04
CA ASN A 384 6.11 -0.03 -10.49
C ASN A 384 5.18 -0.58 -9.40
N TRP A 385 5.62 -0.57 -8.15
CA TRP A 385 4.84 -1.05 -7.02
C TRP A 385 3.64 -0.14 -6.68
N LEU A 386 3.83 1.18 -6.60
CA LEU A 386 2.79 2.11 -6.10
C LEU A 386 1.91 2.72 -7.20
N LEU A 387 2.29 2.55 -8.48
CA LEU A 387 1.48 3.00 -9.61
C LEU A 387 1.04 1.81 -10.47
N ILE A 388 1.98 1.02 -10.99
CA ILE A 388 1.71 0.10 -12.12
C ILE A 388 0.91 -1.13 -11.70
N GLY A 389 1.09 -1.67 -10.50
CA GLY A 389 0.38 -2.88 -10.06
C GLY A 389 -1.15 -2.73 -10.09
N ASN A 390 -1.66 -1.59 -9.62
CA ASN A 390 -3.10 -1.29 -9.71
C ASN A 390 -3.59 -1.13 -11.16
N LEU A 391 -2.74 -0.64 -12.06
CA LEU A 391 -3.07 -0.52 -13.49
C LEU A 391 -3.22 -1.91 -14.11
N ILE A 392 -2.36 -2.86 -13.77
CA ILE A 392 -2.42 -4.23 -14.32
C ILE A 392 -3.66 -4.95 -13.83
N ASN A 393 -3.92 -4.91 -12.52
CA ASN A 393 -5.12 -5.49 -11.95
C ASN A 393 -6.37 -4.92 -12.67
N LYS A 394 -6.48 -3.60 -12.77
CA LYS A 394 -7.59 -2.95 -13.46
C LYS A 394 -7.66 -3.29 -14.96
N GLY A 395 -6.52 -3.36 -15.65
CA GLY A 395 -6.45 -3.72 -17.06
C GLY A 395 -6.97 -5.12 -17.35
N VAL A 396 -6.58 -6.11 -16.54
CA VAL A 396 -7.11 -7.48 -16.62
C VAL A 396 -8.62 -7.47 -16.41
N LEU A 397 -9.10 -6.78 -15.38
CA LEU A 397 -10.54 -6.70 -15.09
C LEU A 397 -11.31 -6.04 -16.24
N MET A 398 -10.82 -4.93 -16.79
CA MET A 398 -11.47 -4.26 -17.91
C MET A 398 -11.51 -5.11 -19.18
N GLY A 399 -10.48 -5.91 -19.43
CA GLY A 399 -10.41 -6.78 -20.61
C GLY A 399 -11.23 -8.07 -20.49
N ALA A 400 -11.40 -8.59 -19.28
CA ALA A 400 -11.99 -9.92 -19.07
C ALA A 400 -13.33 -9.93 -18.29
N GLN A 401 -13.80 -8.79 -17.80
CA GLN A 401 -15.12 -8.72 -17.15
C GLN A 401 -16.27 -8.93 -18.13
N ASP A 402 -17.36 -9.50 -17.62
CA ASP A 402 -18.63 -9.55 -18.34
C ASP A 402 -19.21 -8.14 -18.49
N LYS A 403 -19.53 -7.73 -19.72
CA LYS A 403 -20.10 -6.42 -20.02
C LYS A 403 -21.48 -6.21 -19.37
N ASN A 404 -22.23 -7.29 -19.14
CA ASN A 404 -23.55 -7.25 -18.53
C ASN A 404 -23.50 -7.31 -16.99
N ASN A 405 -22.34 -7.64 -16.42
CA ASN A 405 -22.14 -7.69 -14.97
C ASN A 405 -20.73 -7.20 -14.58
N PRO A 406 -20.38 -5.94 -14.89
CA PRO A 406 -19.02 -5.44 -14.73
C PRO A 406 -18.66 -5.27 -13.24
N VAL A 407 -17.41 -5.60 -12.90
CA VAL A 407 -16.83 -5.33 -11.56
C VAL A 407 -16.17 -3.96 -11.50
N ILE A 408 -15.84 -3.38 -12.65
CA ILE A 408 -15.34 -2.02 -12.75
C ILE A 408 -16.53 -1.05 -12.70
N ARG A 409 -16.47 -0.11 -11.78
CA ARG A 409 -17.45 0.94 -11.55
C ARG A 409 -16.95 2.25 -12.14
N VAL A 410 -17.73 2.80 -13.06
CA VAL A 410 -17.41 4.06 -13.76
C VAL A 410 -18.66 4.92 -13.78
N SER A 411 -18.54 6.20 -13.43
CA SER A 411 -19.67 7.13 -13.52
C SER A 411 -20.16 7.25 -14.97
N GLU A 412 -21.45 7.53 -15.15
CA GLU A 412 -22.04 7.73 -16.47
C GLU A 412 -21.36 8.90 -17.21
N THR A 413 -21.01 9.94 -16.46
CA THR A 413 -20.25 11.10 -16.97
C THR A 413 -18.90 10.70 -17.58
N ASP A 414 -18.16 9.78 -16.95
CA ASP A 414 -16.87 9.31 -17.47
C ASP A 414 -17.03 8.24 -18.56
N LYS A 415 -18.11 7.44 -18.52
CA LYS A 415 -18.43 6.46 -19.59
C LYS A 415 -18.68 7.15 -20.93
N ASN A 416 -19.33 8.30 -20.92
CA ASN A 416 -19.74 9.03 -22.13
C ASN A 416 -18.63 9.88 -22.78
N LYS A 417 -17.46 10.00 -22.14
CA LYS A 417 -16.29 10.64 -22.76
C LYS A 417 -15.77 9.79 -23.92
N LYS A 418 -15.57 10.41 -25.10
CA LYS A 418 -15.14 9.73 -26.33
C LYS A 418 -13.62 9.75 -26.54
N GLY A 419 -13.14 8.85 -27.39
CA GLY A 419 -11.74 8.78 -27.84
C GLY A 419 -10.74 8.36 -26.75
N ILE A 420 -9.46 8.62 -27.01
CA ILE A 420 -8.35 8.28 -26.10
C ILE A 420 -8.56 8.93 -24.73
N LYS A 421 -8.96 10.21 -24.68
CA LYS A 421 -9.29 10.91 -23.42
C LYS A 421 -10.37 10.18 -22.62
N GLY A 422 -11.39 9.65 -23.29
CA GLY A 422 -12.43 8.82 -22.68
C GLY A 422 -11.93 7.48 -22.15
N ALA A 423 -11.10 6.78 -22.92
CA ALA A 423 -10.46 5.55 -22.46
C ALA A 423 -9.59 5.79 -21.20
N PHE A 424 -8.80 6.86 -21.19
CA PHE A 424 -8.01 7.29 -20.02
C PHE A 424 -8.91 7.63 -18.83
N ALA A 425 -9.97 8.41 -19.03
CA ALA A 425 -10.90 8.76 -17.96
C ALA A 425 -11.54 7.50 -17.35
N ARG A 426 -12.06 6.58 -18.17
CA ARG A 426 -12.63 5.31 -17.69
C ARG A 426 -11.61 4.49 -16.91
N PHE A 427 -10.36 4.46 -17.35
CA PHE A 427 -9.31 3.71 -16.65
C PHE A 427 -8.92 4.35 -15.31
N PHE A 428 -8.65 5.65 -15.29
CA PHE A 428 -8.11 6.31 -14.09
C PHE A 428 -9.18 6.78 -13.09
N ASN A 429 -10.41 7.05 -13.53
CA ASN A 429 -11.50 7.51 -12.65
C ASN A 429 -12.42 6.38 -12.18
N SER A 430 -12.19 5.15 -12.62
CA SER A 430 -12.99 4.01 -12.18
C SER A 430 -12.54 3.46 -10.83
N THR A 431 -13.45 2.76 -10.16
CA THR A 431 -13.16 1.96 -8.98
C THR A 431 -13.46 0.48 -9.26
N THR A 432 -12.85 -0.41 -8.50
CA THR A 432 -13.10 -1.85 -8.60
C THR A 432 -14.01 -2.24 -7.45
N ALA A 433 -15.09 -2.97 -7.75
CA ALA A 433 -15.96 -3.53 -6.73
C ALA A 433 -15.18 -4.53 -5.85
N SER A 434 -15.36 -4.45 -4.54
CA SER A 434 -14.83 -5.43 -3.59
C SER A 434 -15.49 -6.78 -3.78
N ARG A 435 -14.86 -7.83 -3.25
CA ARG A 435 -15.46 -9.18 -3.26
C ARG A 435 -16.76 -9.19 -2.47
N ARG A 436 -16.83 -8.38 -1.41
CA ARG A 436 -18.05 -8.24 -0.61
C ARG A 436 -19.17 -7.61 -1.42
N GLU A 437 -18.89 -6.52 -2.14
CA GLU A 437 -19.85 -5.87 -3.03
C GLU A 437 -20.40 -6.83 -4.07
N VAL A 438 -19.52 -7.54 -4.79
CA VAL A 438 -19.92 -8.54 -5.80
C VAL A 438 -20.79 -9.66 -5.21
N LEU A 439 -20.47 -10.13 -4.00
CA LEU A 439 -21.23 -11.21 -3.36
C LEU A 439 -22.60 -10.73 -2.88
N VAL A 440 -22.70 -9.54 -2.29
CA VAL A 440 -23.99 -9.00 -1.82
C VAL A 440 -24.91 -8.69 -3.00
N GLU A 441 -24.41 -8.03 -4.04
CA GLU A 441 -25.19 -7.81 -5.28
C GLU A 441 -25.67 -9.14 -5.88
N GLY A 442 -24.81 -10.18 -5.87
CA GLY A 442 -25.17 -11.52 -6.30
C GLY A 442 -26.29 -12.14 -5.46
N LEU A 443 -26.24 -12.00 -4.13
CA LEU A 443 -27.27 -12.53 -3.24
C LEU A 443 -28.61 -11.82 -3.43
N GLN A 444 -28.59 -10.50 -3.61
CA GLN A 444 -29.80 -9.71 -3.83
C GLN A 444 -30.51 -10.11 -5.13
N LYS A 445 -29.78 -10.44 -6.20
CA LYS A 445 -30.35 -10.99 -7.44
C LYS A 445 -31.06 -12.34 -7.23
N GLU A 446 -30.70 -13.07 -6.19
CA GLU A 446 -31.31 -14.35 -5.78
C GLU A 446 -32.38 -14.16 -4.68
N GLY A 447 -32.74 -12.92 -4.33
CA GLY A 447 -33.67 -12.61 -3.25
C GLY A 447 -33.15 -12.93 -1.84
N LYS A 448 -31.83 -13.02 -1.65
CA LYS A 448 -31.19 -13.36 -0.37
C LYS A 448 -30.50 -12.16 0.27
N SER A 449 -30.52 -12.13 1.60
CA SER A 449 -29.81 -11.12 2.40
C SER A 449 -28.37 -11.56 2.74
N ALA A 450 -27.47 -10.59 2.85
CA ALA A 450 -26.14 -10.67 3.43
C ALA A 450 -26.16 -10.70 4.98
N ILE A 451 -27.34 -10.59 5.59
CA ILE A 451 -27.57 -10.63 7.04
C ILE A 451 -28.33 -11.91 7.38
N LYS A 452 -27.94 -12.56 8.48
CA LYS A 452 -28.63 -13.74 9.00
C LYS A 452 -29.90 -13.33 9.75
N SER A 453 -30.82 -14.27 9.97
CA SER A 453 -32.05 -14.03 10.75
C SER A 453 -31.79 -13.50 12.17
N ASN A 454 -30.65 -13.85 12.77
CA ASN A 454 -30.23 -13.36 14.08
C ASN A 454 -29.52 -11.98 14.03
N GLY A 455 -29.58 -11.26 12.90
CA GLY A 455 -28.96 -9.95 12.72
C GLY A 455 -27.43 -9.98 12.51
N VAL A 456 -26.79 -11.14 12.47
CA VAL A 456 -25.33 -11.23 12.26
C VAL A 456 -25.01 -11.17 10.76
N ALA A 457 -24.07 -10.31 10.37
CA ALA A 457 -23.58 -10.25 8.99
C ALA A 457 -22.90 -11.56 8.57
N LYS A 458 -23.22 -12.04 7.36
CA LYS A 458 -22.60 -13.23 6.76
C LYS A 458 -21.14 -12.97 6.41
N THR A 459 -20.32 -14.00 6.53
CA THR A 459 -18.93 -14.02 6.04
C THR A 459 -18.90 -14.21 4.52
N LEU A 460 -17.77 -13.84 3.88
CA LEU A 460 -17.58 -14.08 2.44
C LEU A 460 -17.79 -15.55 2.05
N THR A 461 -17.33 -16.48 2.90
CA THR A 461 -17.47 -17.92 2.67
C THR A 461 -18.92 -18.37 2.72
N GLU A 462 -19.72 -17.83 3.66
CA GLU A 462 -21.15 -18.12 3.75
C GLU A 462 -21.90 -17.56 2.54
N MET A 463 -21.66 -16.30 2.18
CA MET A 463 -22.27 -15.67 1.01
C MET A 463 -21.94 -16.43 -0.28
N LEU A 464 -20.67 -16.83 -0.46
CA LEU A 464 -20.25 -17.60 -1.63
C LEU A 464 -20.95 -18.97 -1.70
N LYS A 465 -21.20 -19.64 -0.57
CA LYS A 465 -21.89 -20.95 -0.52
C LYS A 465 -23.35 -20.84 -0.97
N GLU A 466 -24.01 -19.75 -0.64
CA GLU A 466 -25.44 -19.54 -0.93
C GLU A 466 -25.74 -19.16 -2.38
N LEU A 467 -24.73 -18.73 -3.14
CA LEU A 467 -24.86 -18.39 -4.56
C LEU A 467 -24.86 -19.66 -5.44
N PRO A 468 -25.62 -19.67 -6.55
CA PRO A 468 -25.55 -20.75 -7.54
C PRO A 468 -24.12 -20.94 -8.10
N LYS A 469 -23.73 -22.18 -8.39
CA LYS A 469 -22.36 -22.52 -8.85
C LYS A 469 -21.93 -21.74 -10.10
N ASN A 470 -22.85 -21.43 -11.01
CA ASN A 470 -22.59 -20.74 -12.28
C ASN A 470 -23.03 -19.27 -12.31
N SER A 471 -23.37 -18.70 -11.15
CA SER A 471 -23.79 -17.30 -11.04
C SER A 471 -22.71 -16.32 -11.53
N ALA A 472 -23.15 -15.20 -12.09
CA ALA A 472 -22.26 -14.13 -12.55
C ALA A 472 -21.37 -13.59 -11.41
N ALA A 473 -21.89 -13.53 -10.18
CA ALA A 473 -21.13 -13.16 -8.99
C ALA A 473 -19.94 -14.11 -8.73
N ARG A 474 -20.13 -15.44 -8.83
CA ARG A 474 -19.00 -16.39 -8.67
C ARG A 474 -17.95 -16.25 -9.77
N LYS A 475 -18.36 -15.98 -11.01
CA LYS A 475 -17.45 -15.69 -12.12
C LYS A 475 -16.63 -14.43 -11.83
N ASN A 476 -17.28 -13.37 -11.35
CA ASN A 476 -16.62 -12.12 -10.97
C ASN A 476 -15.65 -12.29 -9.80
N ILE A 477 -15.99 -13.10 -8.78
CA ILE A 477 -15.05 -13.42 -7.69
C ILE A 477 -13.82 -14.15 -8.22
N LYS A 478 -13.99 -15.12 -9.13
CA LYS A 478 -12.87 -15.81 -9.77
C LYS A 478 -12.00 -14.82 -10.55
N LEU A 479 -12.62 -13.91 -11.30
CA LEU A 479 -11.91 -12.89 -12.07
C LEU A 479 -11.12 -11.92 -11.16
N LEU A 480 -11.71 -11.44 -10.07
CA LEU A 480 -11.01 -10.60 -9.08
C LEU A 480 -9.79 -11.32 -8.49
N ASN A 481 -9.92 -12.61 -8.17
CA ASN A 481 -8.81 -13.43 -7.68
C ASN A 481 -7.73 -13.62 -8.75
N ILE A 482 -8.09 -13.89 -10.01
CA ILE A 482 -7.15 -14.03 -11.12
C ILE A 482 -6.41 -12.72 -11.37
N ALA A 483 -7.11 -11.59 -11.44
CA ALA A 483 -6.50 -10.30 -11.71
C ALA A 483 -5.51 -9.90 -10.61
N GLN A 484 -5.84 -10.16 -9.34
CA GLN A 484 -4.91 -9.99 -8.22
C GLN A 484 -3.71 -10.96 -8.32
N GLY A 485 -3.92 -12.22 -8.70
CA GLY A 485 -2.85 -13.19 -8.93
C GLY A 485 -1.90 -12.79 -10.08
N ILE A 486 -2.44 -12.31 -11.20
CA ILE A 486 -1.66 -11.80 -12.34
C ILE A 486 -0.87 -10.57 -11.92
N ASN A 487 -1.46 -9.66 -11.15
CA ASN A 487 -0.74 -8.51 -10.61
C ASN A 487 0.47 -8.93 -9.77
N TYR A 488 0.31 -9.93 -8.88
CA TYR A 488 1.44 -10.47 -8.11
C TYR A 488 2.48 -11.17 -9.01
N ALA A 489 2.05 -11.98 -9.97
CA ALA A 489 2.97 -12.66 -10.90
C ALA A 489 3.79 -11.66 -11.72
N TYR A 490 3.14 -10.61 -12.26
CA TYR A 490 3.81 -9.50 -12.93
C TYR A 490 4.81 -8.82 -12.00
N THR A 491 4.39 -8.54 -10.76
CA THR A 491 5.22 -7.84 -9.79
C THR A 491 6.48 -8.66 -9.47
N ILE A 492 6.35 -9.98 -9.27
CA ILE A 492 7.49 -10.90 -9.09
C ILE A 492 8.40 -10.88 -10.32
N ALA A 493 7.84 -11.00 -11.52
CA ALA A 493 8.62 -11.05 -12.75
C ALA A 493 9.40 -9.74 -13.00
N VAL A 494 8.77 -8.59 -12.81
CA VAL A 494 9.40 -7.28 -13.07
C VAL A 494 10.26 -6.83 -11.90
N LEU A 495 9.74 -6.77 -10.68
CA LEU A 495 10.47 -6.25 -9.51
C LEU A 495 11.47 -7.24 -8.92
N GLY A 496 11.09 -8.51 -8.92
CA GLY A 496 11.87 -9.58 -8.29
C GLY A 496 12.96 -10.12 -9.21
N TYR A 497 12.74 -10.14 -10.53
CA TYR A 497 13.69 -10.71 -11.48
C TYR A 497 14.21 -9.71 -12.52
N GLY A 498 13.33 -8.98 -13.18
CA GLY A 498 13.68 -8.06 -14.28
C GLY A 498 14.60 -6.92 -13.85
N ILE A 499 14.19 -6.12 -12.87
CA ILE A 499 14.98 -4.99 -12.36
C ILE A 499 16.33 -5.44 -11.79
N PRO A 500 16.42 -6.49 -10.95
CA PRO A 500 17.70 -6.95 -10.42
C PRO A 500 18.66 -7.40 -11.52
N LYS A 501 18.19 -8.18 -12.51
CA LYS A 501 19.02 -8.60 -13.65
C LYS A 501 19.47 -7.43 -14.52
N LEU A 502 18.58 -6.47 -14.79
CA LEU A 502 18.92 -5.25 -15.51
C LEU A 502 20.04 -4.50 -14.78
N ASN A 503 19.93 -4.39 -13.46
CA ASN A 503 20.92 -3.70 -12.65
C ASN A 503 22.27 -4.44 -12.62
N ILE A 504 22.29 -5.76 -12.42
CA ILE A 504 23.52 -6.58 -12.50
C ILE A 504 24.18 -6.41 -13.88
N THR A 505 23.40 -6.46 -14.95
CA THR A 505 23.92 -6.31 -16.33
C THR A 505 24.58 -4.95 -16.54
N MET A 506 23.96 -3.87 -16.08
CA MET A 506 24.55 -2.52 -16.19
C MET A 506 25.80 -2.38 -15.33
N THR A 507 25.78 -2.92 -14.11
CA THR A 507 26.93 -2.90 -13.20
C THR A 507 28.12 -3.65 -13.79
N ASN A 508 27.91 -4.84 -14.36
CA ASN A 508 28.95 -5.63 -15.01
C ASN A 508 29.52 -4.91 -16.24
N ARG A 509 28.66 -4.28 -17.06
CA ARG A 509 29.10 -3.47 -18.21
C ARG A 509 29.95 -2.27 -17.78
N ALA A 510 29.57 -1.59 -16.70
CA ALA A 510 30.34 -0.46 -16.17
C ALA A 510 31.70 -0.92 -15.61
N GLN A 511 31.75 -2.05 -14.91
CA GLN A 511 33.01 -2.65 -14.45
C GLN A 511 33.92 -3.03 -15.62
N LYS A 512 33.38 -3.67 -16.66
CA LYS A 512 34.15 -4.04 -17.86
C LYS A 512 34.82 -2.81 -18.47
N LYS A 513 34.05 -1.73 -18.70
CA LYS A 513 34.59 -0.46 -19.23
C LYS A 513 35.69 0.14 -18.35
N ARG A 514 35.54 0.10 -17.03
CA ARG A 514 36.58 0.59 -16.11
C ARG A 514 37.84 -0.28 -16.12
N ASN A 515 37.70 -1.59 -16.22
CA ASN A 515 38.83 -2.50 -16.31
C ASN A 515 39.57 -2.30 -17.63
N GLU A 516 38.84 -2.14 -18.74
CA GLU A 516 39.40 -1.77 -20.06
C GLU A 516 40.15 -0.43 -19.98
N GLN A 517 39.57 0.60 -19.36
CA GLN A 517 40.23 1.90 -19.16
C GLN A 517 41.48 1.79 -18.28
N LYS A 518 41.44 1.04 -17.17
CA LYS A 518 42.62 0.81 -16.32
C LYS A 518 43.72 0.09 -17.10
N GLN A 519 43.38 -0.94 -17.86
CA GLN A 519 44.32 -1.65 -18.72
C GLN A 519 44.90 -0.72 -19.80
N GLN A 520 44.08 0.16 -20.37
CA GLN A 520 44.54 1.15 -21.35
C GLN A 520 45.51 2.14 -20.71
N ILE A 521 45.18 2.72 -19.55
CA ILE A 521 46.07 3.62 -18.81
C ILE A 521 47.39 2.92 -18.47
N ILE A 522 47.35 1.66 -18.02
CA ILE A 522 48.56 0.88 -17.75
C ILE A 522 49.38 0.71 -19.03
N LYS A 523 48.75 0.36 -20.16
CA LYS A 523 49.43 0.24 -21.46
C LYS A 523 50.06 1.56 -21.90
N ASP A 524 49.33 2.66 -21.81
CA ASP A 524 49.80 3.99 -22.18
C ASP A 524 50.96 4.45 -21.28
N THR A 525 50.88 4.15 -19.97
CA THR A 525 51.94 4.43 -19.00
C THR A 525 53.20 3.60 -19.31
N VAL A 526 53.05 2.29 -19.56
CA VAL A 526 54.18 1.41 -19.93
C VAL A 526 54.80 1.83 -21.26
N MET A 527 53.99 2.24 -22.25
CA MET A 527 54.52 2.79 -23.51
C MET A 527 55.28 4.10 -23.30
N THR A 528 54.78 4.98 -22.44
CA THR A 528 55.45 6.25 -22.11
C THR A 528 56.80 6.00 -21.44
N VAL A 529 56.87 5.10 -20.47
CA VAL A 529 58.13 4.73 -19.79
C VAL A 529 59.12 4.10 -20.77
N LYS A 530 58.67 3.14 -21.61
CA LYS A 530 59.55 2.54 -22.64
C LYS A 530 60.07 3.56 -23.64
N ASN A 531 59.25 4.53 -24.04
CA ASN A 531 59.67 5.60 -24.94
C ASN A 531 60.71 6.52 -24.26
N GLN A 532 60.55 6.84 -22.98
CA GLN A 532 61.55 7.59 -22.22
C GLN A 532 62.87 6.82 -22.07
N GLU A 533 62.82 5.52 -21.78
CA GLU A 533 64.02 4.67 -21.72
C GLU A 533 64.73 4.56 -23.08
N PHE A 534 63.96 4.46 -24.17
CA PHE A 534 64.51 4.44 -25.53
C PHE A 534 65.19 5.76 -25.89
N VAL A 535 64.54 6.90 -25.61
CA VAL A 535 65.12 8.23 -25.82
C VAL A 535 66.40 8.37 -24.99
N ASN A 536 66.38 8.03 -23.71
CA ASN A 536 67.58 8.12 -22.84
C ASN A 536 68.73 7.21 -23.32
N LYS A 537 68.44 6.00 -23.81
CA LYS A 537 69.47 5.14 -24.42
C LYS A 537 70.04 5.75 -25.69
N LYS A 538 69.20 6.36 -26.54
CA LYS A 538 69.65 6.99 -27.78
C LYS A 538 70.52 8.22 -27.50
N THR A 539 70.11 9.08 -26.57
CA THR A 539 70.91 10.24 -26.12
C THR A 539 72.24 9.81 -25.52
N ASN A 540 72.27 8.77 -24.68
CA ASN A 540 73.53 8.23 -24.15
C ASN A 540 74.42 7.61 -25.23
N SER A 541 73.85 7.00 -26.28
CA SER A 541 74.62 6.47 -27.42
C SER A 541 75.22 7.58 -28.29
N GLU A 542 74.50 8.69 -28.47
CA GLU A 542 74.97 9.87 -29.21
C GLU A 542 76.06 10.63 -28.42
N VAL A 543 75.94 10.70 -27.09
CA VAL A 543 76.99 11.25 -26.22
C VAL A 543 78.26 10.36 -26.24
N PHE A 544 78.12 9.04 -26.21
CA PHE A 544 79.27 8.11 -26.30
C PHE A 544 79.95 8.09 -27.67
N THR A 545 79.23 8.34 -28.75
CA THR A 545 79.83 8.48 -30.10
C THR A 545 80.53 9.83 -30.27
N SER A 546 80.04 10.90 -29.63
CA SER A 546 80.75 12.20 -29.60
C SER A 546 82.06 12.19 -28.82
N PHE A 547 82.20 11.30 -27.81
CA PHE A 547 83.43 11.18 -27.01
C PHE A 547 84.56 10.37 -27.68
N LYS A 548 84.25 9.53 -28.67
CA LYS A 548 85.27 8.80 -29.45
C LYS A 548 85.80 9.57 -30.67
N GLY A 549 85.25 10.74 -30.97
CA GLY A 549 85.69 11.60 -32.09
C GLY A 549 86.80 12.59 -31.76
N THR A 550 87.24 12.67 -30.49
CA THR A 550 88.14 13.75 -30.02
C THR A 550 89.46 13.21 -29.47
N GLN A 551 90.10 12.30 -30.21
CA GLN A 551 91.54 12.05 -30.09
C GLN A 551 92.18 12.06 -31.48
N THR A 552 92.52 13.24 -31.97
CA THR A 552 93.63 13.46 -32.90
C THR A 552 93.90 14.96 -33.01
N LYS A 553 94.88 15.42 -32.24
CA LYS A 553 95.93 16.33 -32.71
C LYS A 553 97.18 16.08 -31.88
#